data_AF-X0UUQ2-F1
#
_entry.id   AF-X0UUQ2-F1
#
_cell.length_a   1.000
_cell.length_b   1.000
_cell.length_c   1.000
_cell.angle_alpha   90.00
_cell.angle_beta   90.00
_cell.angle_gamma   90.00
#
_symmetry.space_group_name_H-M   'P 1'
#
loop_
_entity.id
_entity.type
_entity.pdbx_description
1 polymer ?
#
loop_
_entity_poly.entity_id
_entity_poly.type
_entity_poly.pdbx_seq_one_letter_code
_entity_poly.pdbx_strand_id
1 'polypeptide(L)'
;YNGRPSGRLIAEGKDTRTVWITKSTDDGATWAEPKEITQDVKDSCWTWYATGPGHGIQLKNGSMVIPCNHTVGKNFNERHPCHSHIVYSEDHGASWKIGGIVDEGTNESTVVQTGDGSLYINSRNVNHSKEYKGSIKRAYAWSQDNGITFSKLERDETLVEPICQASLVRFTDSAHYEKNRILFSNPANGEKHKREKLTVRISYDECQTWTVSKLLNEGPSAYSDITIAPDMTICCLYERGKKFYSEKLTLARFNLQWLSDGADKL
;
A
#
# COMPACT_ATOMS: atom_id res chain seq x y z
N TYR A 1 29.33 -4.63 11.30
CA TYR A 1 28.56 -5.88 11.06
C TYR A 1 27.82 -6.15 12.37
N ASN A 2 26.57 -5.71 12.49
CA ASN A 2 25.86 -5.55 13.78
C ASN A 2 24.81 -6.64 14.01
N GLY A 3 25.14 -7.91 13.81
CA GLY A 3 24.25 -9.02 14.19
C GLY A 3 22.86 -9.04 13.53
N ARG A 4 22.62 -8.25 12.46
CA ARG A 4 21.36 -8.31 11.70
C ARG A 4 21.40 -9.52 10.75
N PRO A 5 20.33 -10.32 10.68
CA PRO A 5 20.17 -11.37 9.69
C PRO A 5 20.46 -10.83 8.29
N SER A 6 21.33 -11.51 7.52
CA SER A 6 21.49 -11.15 6.12
C SER A 6 20.18 -11.46 5.38
N GLY A 7 19.75 -10.57 4.47
CA GLY A 7 18.55 -10.81 3.65
C GLY A 7 18.60 -12.14 2.88
N ARG A 8 19.80 -12.69 2.66
CA ARG A 8 20.04 -14.02 2.11
C ARG A 8 19.61 -15.15 3.05
N LEU A 9 19.91 -15.09 4.35
CA LEU A 9 19.47 -16.13 5.30
C LEU A 9 17.95 -16.13 5.51
N ILE A 10 17.33 -14.94 5.48
CA ILE A 10 15.87 -14.78 5.45
C ILE A 10 15.30 -15.39 4.16
N ALA A 11 15.90 -15.10 3.00
CA ALA A 11 15.48 -15.67 1.72
C ALA A 11 15.70 -17.20 1.65
N GLU A 12 16.67 -17.73 2.40
CA GLU A 12 16.99 -19.16 2.52
C GLU A 12 16.20 -19.88 3.63
N GLY A 13 15.31 -19.19 4.36
CA GLY A 13 14.51 -19.76 5.45
C GLY A 13 15.30 -20.17 6.69
N LYS A 14 16.54 -19.72 6.78
CA LYS A 14 17.44 -19.96 7.93
C LYS A 14 17.32 -18.86 8.99
N ASP A 15 16.49 -17.86 8.71
CA ASP A 15 16.15 -16.79 9.63
C ASP A 15 14.73 -16.28 9.34
N THR A 16 14.10 -15.64 10.31
CA THR A 16 12.71 -15.18 10.20
C THR A 16 12.64 -13.67 10.06
N ARG A 17 11.69 -13.17 9.26
CA ARG A 17 11.33 -11.75 9.27
C ARG A 17 10.66 -11.45 10.62
N THR A 18 11.28 -10.57 11.40
CA THR A 18 10.68 -10.01 12.62
C THR A 18 9.99 -8.68 12.31
N VAL A 19 8.99 -8.35 13.11
CA VAL A 19 8.17 -7.14 12.96
C VAL A 19 8.39 -6.23 14.14
N TRP A 20 8.69 -4.97 13.86
CA TRP A 20 9.09 -3.98 14.85
C TRP A 20 8.26 -2.72 14.70
N ILE A 21 8.01 -2.06 15.83
CA ILE A 21 7.37 -0.74 15.88
C ILE A 21 8.25 0.23 16.66
N THR A 22 8.28 1.48 16.21
CA THR A 22 8.76 2.62 16.99
C THR A 22 7.76 3.75 16.84
N LYS A 23 7.82 4.74 17.73
CA LYS A 23 6.93 5.91 17.71
C LYS A 23 7.70 7.17 18.09
N SER A 24 7.20 8.28 17.57
CA SER A 24 7.55 9.63 18.00
C SER A 24 6.34 10.26 18.69
N THR A 25 6.58 11.09 19.69
CA THR A 25 5.56 11.92 20.37
C THR A 25 5.90 13.41 20.27
N ASP A 26 6.84 13.76 19.37
CA ASP A 26 7.42 15.09 19.19
C ASP A 26 7.52 15.46 17.70
N ASP A 27 6.46 15.15 16.95
CA ASP A 27 6.31 15.47 15.53
C ASP A 27 7.43 14.88 14.63
N GLY A 28 7.92 13.70 14.99
CA GLY A 28 8.93 12.95 14.24
C GLY A 28 10.38 13.34 14.53
N ALA A 29 10.63 14.26 15.47
CA ALA A 29 11.99 14.73 15.78
C ALA A 29 12.84 13.67 16.47
N THR A 30 12.27 12.89 17.39
CA THR A 30 12.93 11.76 18.05
C THR A 30 12.07 10.50 18.01
N TRP A 31 12.73 9.34 18.15
CA TRP A 31 12.09 8.04 18.06
C TRP A 31 12.43 7.20 19.29
N ALA A 32 11.42 6.55 19.86
CA ALA A 32 11.62 5.60 20.96
C ALA A 32 12.39 4.37 20.49
N GLU A 33 12.99 3.65 21.45
CA GLU A 33 13.59 2.34 21.17
C GLU A 33 12.56 1.41 20.50
N PRO A 34 12.91 0.75 19.38
CA PRO A 34 11.99 -0.15 18.70
C PRO A 34 11.55 -1.32 19.59
N LYS A 35 10.25 -1.61 19.60
CA LYS A 35 9.64 -2.78 20.26
C LYS A 35 9.37 -3.84 19.20
N GLU A 36 9.80 -5.07 19.45
CA GLU A 36 9.40 -6.21 18.63
C GLU A 36 7.96 -6.62 18.94
N ILE A 37 7.15 -6.84 17.91
CA ILE A 37 5.75 -7.27 17.99
C ILE A 37 5.48 -8.55 17.18
N THR A 38 6.53 -9.24 16.71
CA THR A 38 6.42 -10.39 15.80
C THR A 38 5.39 -11.42 16.27
N GLN A 39 5.38 -11.79 17.55
CA GLN A 39 4.47 -12.82 18.08
C GLN A 39 3.00 -12.39 18.06
N ASP A 40 2.72 -11.09 18.04
CA ASP A 40 1.36 -10.54 18.03
C ASP A 40 0.79 -10.49 16.60
N VAL A 41 1.68 -10.40 15.59
CA VAL A 41 1.28 -10.06 14.21
C VAL A 41 1.80 -11.01 13.14
N LYS A 42 2.47 -12.10 13.50
CA LYS A 42 2.99 -13.09 12.55
C LYS A 42 2.58 -14.50 12.97
N ASP A 43 1.75 -15.15 12.16
CA ASP A 43 1.43 -16.56 12.37
C ASP A 43 2.70 -17.43 12.22
N SER A 44 2.81 -18.44 13.08
CA SER A 44 3.90 -19.42 13.07
C SER A 44 4.08 -20.14 11.72
N CYS A 45 3.03 -20.27 10.92
CA CYS A 45 3.09 -20.91 9.60
C CYS A 45 3.61 -19.99 8.48
N TRP A 46 3.84 -18.70 8.77
CA TRP A 46 4.31 -17.73 7.79
C TRP A 46 5.84 -17.69 7.70
N THR A 47 6.36 -17.91 6.50
CA THR A 47 7.82 -17.89 6.22
C THR A 47 8.33 -16.54 5.76
N TRP A 48 7.49 -15.71 5.15
CA TRP A 48 7.80 -14.32 4.81
C TRP A 48 6.83 -13.36 5.49
N TYR A 49 7.31 -12.14 5.75
CA TYR A 49 6.50 -11.04 6.27
C TYR A 49 7.06 -9.69 5.82
N ALA A 50 6.19 -8.76 5.42
CA ALA A 50 6.52 -7.35 5.23
C ALA A 50 5.35 -6.43 5.63
N THR A 51 5.67 -5.31 6.29
CA THR A 51 4.73 -4.20 6.56
C THR A 51 4.74 -3.21 5.38
N GLY A 52 3.57 -2.79 4.92
CA GLY A 52 3.39 -1.92 3.76
C GLY A 52 4.11 -2.46 2.50
N PRO A 53 4.98 -1.66 1.84
CA PRO A 53 5.46 -0.34 2.27
C PRO A 53 4.56 0.83 1.85
N GLY A 54 4.75 1.98 2.50
CA GLY A 54 3.93 3.18 2.38
C GLY A 54 3.50 3.65 3.76
N HIS A 55 2.22 3.99 3.90
CA HIS A 55 1.59 4.35 5.17
C HIS A 55 0.41 3.42 5.53
N GLY A 56 0.03 3.45 6.81
CA GLY A 56 -1.27 2.94 7.27
C GLY A 56 -2.24 4.09 7.55
N ILE A 57 -3.45 3.77 7.98
CA ILE A 57 -4.51 4.74 8.21
C ILE A 57 -5.02 4.69 9.65
N GLN A 58 -5.58 5.80 10.13
CA GLN A 58 -6.46 5.81 11.28
C GLN A 58 -7.91 5.85 10.79
N LEU A 59 -8.72 4.89 11.24
CA LEU A 59 -10.13 4.82 10.93
C LEU A 59 -10.92 5.88 11.72
N LYS A 60 -12.14 6.19 11.27
CA LYS A 60 -13.07 7.11 11.96
C LYS A 60 -13.37 6.73 13.41
N ASN A 61 -13.29 5.44 13.76
CA ASN A 61 -13.49 4.96 15.14
C ASN A 61 -12.22 5.06 16.02
N GLY A 62 -11.11 5.57 15.48
CA GLY A 62 -9.83 5.74 16.17
C GLY A 62 -8.84 4.58 15.99
N SER A 63 -9.28 3.42 15.49
CA SER A 63 -8.41 2.27 15.26
C SER A 63 -7.36 2.56 14.19
N MET A 64 -6.14 2.06 14.38
CA MET A 64 -5.06 2.13 13.41
C MET A 64 -5.02 0.86 12.58
N VAL A 65 -4.85 0.97 11.27
CA VAL A 65 -4.79 -0.15 10.33
C VAL A 65 -3.52 -0.03 9.48
N ILE A 66 -2.68 -1.06 9.48
CA ILE A 66 -1.44 -1.13 8.70
C ILE A 66 -1.54 -2.29 7.69
N PRO A 67 -1.51 -2.01 6.38
CA PRO A 67 -1.46 -3.05 5.36
C PRO A 67 -0.11 -3.77 5.40
N CYS A 68 -0.13 -5.08 5.17
CA CYS A 68 1.01 -5.98 5.26
C CYS A 68 0.90 -7.07 4.19
N ASN A 69 1.92 -7.91 4.09
CA ASN A 69 1.87 -9.17 3.36
C ASN A 69 2.65 -10.28 4.03
N HIS A 70 2.27 -11.51 3.72
CA HIS A 70 2.94 -12.71 4.17
C HIS A 70 2.94 -13.78 3.09
N THR A 71 3.72 -14.82 3.36
CA THR A 71 3.81 -16.02 2.55
C THR A 71 3.62 -17.23 3.44
N VAL A 72 2.78 -18.17 3.02
CA VAL A 72 2.53 -19.42 3.76
C VAL A 72 3.40 -20.55 3.22
N GLY A 73 3.90 -21.41 4.10
CA GLY A 73 4.50 -22.69 3.73
C GLY A 73 5.88 -22.88 4.33
N LYS A 74 6.18 -24.10 4.78
CA LYS A 74 7.34 -24.42 5.63
C LYS A 74 8.67 -24.57 4.87
N ASN A 75 8.63 -24.81 3.56
CA ASN A 75 9.80 -25.15 2.74
C ASN A 75 9.93 -24.24 1.50
N PHE A 76 10.93 -23.36 1.46
CA PHE A 76 11.21 -22.37 0.39
C PHE A 76 11.31 -22.92 -1.06
N ASN A 77 11.35 -24.24 -1.24
CA ASN A 77 11.43 -24.91 -2.55
C ASN A 77 10.06 -25.26 -3.16
N GLU A 78 8.96 -24.96 -2.47
CA GLU A 78 7.60 -25.21 -2.94
C GLU A 78 6.94 -23.90 -3.42
N ARG A 79 5.85 -24.01 -4.18
CA ARG A 79 5.06 -22.81 -4.50
C ARG A 79 4.49 -22.27 -3.20
N HIS A 80 4.89 -21.06 -2.83
CA HIS A 80 4.33 -20.41 -1.66
C HIS A 80 3.22 -19.42 -2.03
N PRO A 81 2.01 -19.62 -1.51
CA PRO A 81 0.95 -18.65 -1.69
C PRO A 81 1.30 -17.36 -0.92
N CYS A 82 1.20 -16.23 -1.62
CA CYS A 82 1.39 -14.89 -1.07
C CYS A 82 0.04 -14.24 -0.86
N HIS A 83 -0.09 -13.56 0.28
CA HIS A 83 -1.30 -12.88 0.70
C HIS A 83 -0.97 -11.47 1.19
N SER A 84 -1.82 -10.51 0.87
CA SER A 84 -1.95 -9.27 1.64
C SER A 84 -2.78 -9.54 2.89
N HIS A 85 -2.49 -8.82 3.97
CA HIS A 85 -3.33 -8.79 5.17
C HIS A 85 -3.24 -7.41 5.80
N ILE A 86 -4.04 -7.15 6.82
CA ILE A 86 -3.85 -5.98 7.67
C ILE A 86 -3.46 -6.40 9.08
N VAL A 87 -2.77 -5.52 9.79
CA VAL A 87 -2.70 -5.55 11.26
C VAL A 87 -3.36 -4.30 11.80
N TYR A 88 -3.97 -4.40 12.97
CA TYR A 88 -4.69 -3.28 13.54
C TYR A 88 -4.42 -3.11 15.04
N SER A 89 -4.67 -1.91 15.52
CA SER A 89 -4.61 -1.54 16.93
C SER A 89 -5.81 -0.66 17.28
N GLU A 90 -6.43 -0.93 18.42
CA GLU A 90 -7.59 -0.19 18.93
C GLU A 90 -7.23 0.61 20.19
N ASP A 91 -5.98 0.52 20.64
CA ASP A 91 -5.45 1.09 21.88
C ASP A 91 -4.29 2.06 21.60
N HIS A 92 -4.39 2.78 20.48
CA HIS A 92 -3.41 3.77 20.04
C HIS A 92 -1.98 3.21 19.90
N GLY A 93 -1.88 1.97 19.40
CA GLY A 93 -0.61 1.32 19.08
C GLY A 93 0.06 0.60 20.26
N ALA A 94 -0.63 0.43 21.40
CA ALA A 94 -0.09 -0.28 22.56
C ALA A 94 -0.04 -1.80 22.34
N SER A 95 -1.06 -2.36 21.69
CA SER A 95 -1.12 -3.75 21.21
C SER A 95 -1.57 -3.82 19.76
N TRP A 96 -1.19 -4.90 19.08
CA TRP A 96 -1.48 -5.14 17.67
C TRP A 96 -2.05 -6.53 17.48
N LYS A 97 -2.93 -6.68 16.48
CA LYS A 97 -3.54 -7.96 16.11
C LYS A 97 -3.52 -8.14 14.60
N ILE A 98 -3.45 -9.39 14.16
CA ILE A 98 -3.72 -9.77 12.77
C ILE A 98 -5.20 -9.51 12.48
N GLY A 99 -5.49 -8.76 11.41
CA GLY A 99 -6.83 -8.58 10.88
C GLY A 99 -7.11 -9.48 9.67
N GLY A 100 -7.95 -9.00 8.76
CA GLY A 100 -8.36 -9.72 7.57
C GLY A 100 -7.19 -10.05 6.64
N ILE A 101 -7.28 -11.23 6.05
CA ILE A 101 -6.35 -11.75 5.05
C ILE A 101 -7.07 -11.74 3.70
N VAL A 102 -6.42 -11.21 2.67
CA VAL A 102 -6.91 -11.22 1.30
C VAL A 102 -6.55 -12.53 0.62
N ASP A 103 -7.34 -12.96 -0.36
CA ASP A 103 -7.09 -14.18 -1.14
C ASP A 103 -5.66 -14.21 -1.75
N GLU A 104 -5.22 -15.43 -2.06
CA GLU A 104 -3.90 -15.70 -2.66
C GLU A 104 -3.66 -14.89 -3.94
N GLY A 105 -2.41 -14.50 -4.14
CA GLY A 105 -1.93 -13.84 -5.35
C GLY A 105 -1.80 -12.34 -5.17
N THR A 106 -1.72 -11.92 -3.92
CA THR A 106 -1.56 -10.54 -3.48
C THR A 106 -0.26 -10.38 -2.67
N ASN A 107 0.26 -9.16 -2.60
CA ASN A 107 1.54 -8.88 -1.94
C ASN A 107 1.49 -7.48 -1.29
N GLU A 108 2.44 -6.59 -1.55
CA GLU A 108 2.43 -5.20 -1.06
C GLU A 108 1.08 -4.52 -1.32
N SER A 109 0.51 -3.92 -0.28
CA SER A 109 -0.84 -3.37 -0.32
C SER A 109 -0.92 -2.00 0.35
N THR A 110 -1.98 -1.28 0.01
CA THR A 110 -2.36 0.01 0.58
C THR A 110 -3.86 0.00 0.83
N VAL A 111 -4.35 0.80 1.79
CA VAL A 111 -5.74 0.79 2.25
C VAL A 111 -6.27 2.21 2.40
N VAL A 112 -7.55 2.40 2.13
CA VAL A 112 -8.28 3.65 2.41
C VAL A 112 -9.65 3.31 2.99
N GLN A 113 -10.14 4.17 3.89
CA GLN A 113 -11.52 4.10 4.38
C GLN A 113 -12.44 4.95 3.49
N THR A 114 -13.51 4.34 3.01
CA THR A 114 -14.54 5.01 2.19
C THR A 114 -15.52 5.81 3.05
N GLY A 115 -16.32 6.65 2.40
CA GLY A 115 -17.30 7.53 3.06
C GLY A 115 -18.29 6.76 3.95
N ASP A 116 -18.72 5.58 3.50
CA ASP A 116 -19.63 4.66 4.18
C ASP A 116 -18.97 3.86 5.33
N GLY A 117 -17.65 3.98 5.50
CA GLY A 117 -16.89 3.28 6.53
C GLY A 117 -16.24 1.98 6.08
N SER A 118 -16.53 1.51 4.85
CA SER A 118 -15.87 0.32 4.27
C SER A 118 -14.37 0.57 4.08
N LEU A 119 -13.57 -0.50 4.05
CA LEU A 119 -12.15 -0.42 3.68
C LEU A 119 -11.96 -1.00 2.28
N TYR A 120 -11.27 -0.23 1.43
CA TYR A 120 -10.77 -0.69 0.15
C TYR A 120 -9.28 -1.00 0.29
N ILE A 121 -8.91 -2.28 0.14
CA ILE A 121 -7.50 -2.70 0.07
C ILE A 121 -7.11 -2.90 -1.39
N ASN A 122 -5.99 -2.31 -1.79
CA ASN A 122 -5.44 -2.42 -3.13
C ASN A 122 -4.03 -3.03 -3.07
N SER A 123 -3.85 -4.12 -3.78
CA SER A 123 -2.69 -4.99 -3.66
C SER A 123 -1.96 -5.15 -4.98
N ARG A 124 -0.62 -5.21 -4.87
CA ARG A 124 0.28 -5.66 -5.92
C ARG A 124 -0.07 -7.08 -6.31
N ASN A 125 -0.30 -7.29 -7.59
CA ASN A 125 -0.61 -8.59 -8.15
C ASN A 125 0.64 -9.47 -8.31
N VAL A 126 0.63 -10.61 -7.64
CA VAL A 126 1.62 -11.69 -7.81
C VAL A 126 0.95 -13.03 -8.12
N ASN A 127 -0.31 -13.01 -8.59
CA ASN A 127 -1.06 -14.23 -8.85
C ASN A 127 -0.45 -15.02 -10.03
N HIS A 128 -0.16 -16.30 -9.75
CA HIS A 128 0.42 -17.25 -10.70
C HIS A 128 -0.58 -18.31 -11.19
N SER A 129 -1.86 -18.22 -10.81
CA SER A 129 -2.92 -19.11 -11.31
C SER A 129 -3.03 -19.00 -12.84
N LYS A 130 -3.49 -20.07 -13.49
CA LYS A 130 -3.64 -20.06 -14.96
C LYS A 130 -4.59 -18.96 -15.45
N GLU A 131 -5.62 -18.65 -14.68
CA GLU A 131 -6.62 -17.63 -14.99
C GLU A 131 -6.04 -16.20 -14.98
N TYR A 132 -5.14 -15.91 -14.04
CA TYR A 132 -4.57 -14.57 -13.85
C TYR A 132 -3.10 -14.45 -14.24
N LYS A 133 -2.55 -15.49 -14.88
CA LYS A 133 -1.14 -15.53 -15.28
C LYS A 133 -0.84 -14.40 -16.25
N GLY A 134 0.05 -13.52 -15.85
CA GLY A 134 0.45 -12.37 -16.66
C GLY A 134 -0.48 -11.16 -16.54
N SER A 135 -1.46 -11.19 -15.62
CA SER A 135 -2.24 -10.00 -15.29
C SER A 135 -1.34 -8.85 -14.86
N ILE A 136 -1.63 -7.69 -15.43
CA ILE A 136 -0.96 -6.41 -15.24
C ILE A 136 -1.89 -5.44 -14.50
N LYS A 137 -2.83 -5.96 -13.70
CA LYS A 137 -3.86 -5.15 -13.04
C LYS A 137 -3.70 -5.24 -11.54
N ARG A 138 -3.87 -4.10 -10.86
CA ARG A 138 -4.01 -4.07 -9.40
C ARG A 138 -5.13 -5.01 -8.99
N ALA A 139 -4.90 -5.72 -7.90
CA ALA A 139 -5.94 -6.52 -7.27
C ALA A 139 -6.55 -5.72 -6.12
N TYR A 140 -7.83 -5.93 -5.83
CA TYR A 140 -8.49 -5.25 -4.72
C TYR A 140 -9.53 -6.13 -4.03
N ALA A 141 -9.85 -5.78 -2.80
CA ALA A 141 -10.94 -6.36 -2.03
C ALA A 141 -11.56 -5.32 -1.10
N TRP A 142 -12.76 -5.62 -0.60
CA TRP A 142 -13.53 -4.75 0.26
C TRP A 142 -13.73 -5.36 1.64
N SER A 143 -13.70 -4.55 2.68
CA SER A 143 -14.11 -4.94 4.03
C SER A 143 -15.23 -4.04 4.51
N GLN A 144 -16.25 -4.63 5.15
CA GLN A 144 -17.38 -3.93 5.76
C GLN A 144 -17.34 -3.98 7.30
N ASP A 145 -16.28 -4.53 7.87
CA ASP A 145 -16.14 -4.80 9.30
C ASP A 145 -14.79 -4.28 9.84
N ASN A 146 -14.37 -3.10 9.40
CA ASN A 146 -13.12 -2.43 9.80
C ASN A 146 -11.84 -3.24 9.51
N GLY A 147 -11.86 -4.05 8.46
CA GLY A 147 -10.70 -4.83 8.01
C GLY A 147 -10.57 -6.19 8.69
N ILE A 148 -11.60 -6.70 9.37
CA ILE A 148 -11.56 -8.03 10.00
C ILE A 148 -11.75 -9.14 8.98
N THR A 149 -12.62 -8.92 7.97
CA THR A 149 -12.78 -9.80 6.82
C THR A 149 -12.70 -9.01 5.52
N PHE A 150 -12.26 -9.67 4.45
CA PHE A 150 -12.26 -9.11 3.10
C PHE A 150 -13.13 -9.94 2.17
N SER A 151 -13.78 -9.27 1.22
CA SER A 151 -14.50 -9.88 0.11
C SER A 151 -13.56 -10.70 -0.77
N LYS A 152 -14.15 -11.42 -1.72
CA LYS A 152 -13.40 -12.06 -2.80
C LYS A 152 -12.49 -11.05 -3.50
N LEU A 153 -11.29 -11.50 -3.87
CA LEU A 153 -10.35 -10.71 -4.65
C LEU A 153 -10.85 -10.43 -6.07
N GLU A 154 -10.78 -9.17 -6.47
CA GLU A 154 -11.14 -8.67 -7.79
C GLU A 154 -9.98 -7.91 -8.44
N ARG A 155 -10.13 -7.57 -9.73
CA ARG A 155 -9.13 -6.84 -10.53
C ARG A 155 -9.70 -5.54 -11.03
N ASP A 156 -8.91 -4.48 -10.86
CA ASP A 156 -9.27 -3.18 -11.39
C ASP A 156 -8.86 -3.09 -12.86
N GLU A 157 -9.85 -2.89 -13.73
CA GLU A 157 -9.66 -2.82 -15.18
C GLU A 157 -8.91 -1.57 -15.63
N THR A 158 -8.88 -0.52 -14.79
CA THR A 158 -8.29 0.78 -15.11
C THR A 158 -6.89 0.97 -14.51
N LEU A 159 -6.62 0.31 -13.37
CA LEU A 159 -5.34 0.41 -12.65
C LEU A 159 -4.37 -0.67 -13.15
N VAL A 160 -3.70 -0.37 -14.26
CA VAL A 160 -2.60 -1.21 -14.75
C VAL A 160 -1.33 -1.04 -13.91
N GLU A 161 -0.54 -2.10 -13.75
CA GLU A 161 0.71 -2.13 -13.01
C GLU A 161 1.78 -3.07 -13.62
N PRO A 162 3.07 -2.75 -13.43
CA PRO A 162 4.19 -3.61 -13.81
C PRO A 162 4.63 -4.55 -12.67
N ILE A 163 3.73 -4.92 -11.74
CA ILE A 163 4.03 -5.68 -10.50
C ILE A 163 4.92 -4.85 -9.57
N CYS A 164 4.32 -3.80 -8.99
CA CYS A 164 5.01 -2.80 -8.17
C CYS A 164 4.15 -2.38 -6.97
N GLN A 165 4.73 -1.74 -5.96
CA GLN A 165 3.95 -1.07 -4.92
C GLN A 165 3.16 0.12 -5.51
N ALA A 166 2.07 0.49 -4.83
CA ALA A 166 1.26 1.67 -5.11
C ALA A 166 0.80 2.32 -3.79
N SER A 167 0.27 3.54 -3.87
CA SER A 167 -0.26 4.30 -2.74
C SER A 167 -1.72 4.69 -2.94
N LEU A 168 -2.49 4.75 -1.86
CA LEU A 168 -3.83 5.33 -1.78
C LEU A 168 -3.88 6.36 -0.67
N VAL A 169 -4.66 7.44 -0.85
CA VAL A 169 -4.98 8.37 0.25
C VAL A 169 -6.32 9.04 0.01
N ARG A 170 -7.10 9.28 1.06
CA ARG A 170 -8.27 10.16 0.99
C ARG A 170 -7.80 11.61 0.93
N PHE A 171 -8.21 12.33 -0.10
CA PHE A 171 -7.91 13.75 -0.26
C PHE A 171 -9.01 14.65 0.31
N THR A 172 -10.27 14.36 -0.02
CA THR A 172 -11.42 15.07 0.55
C THR A 172 -12.56 14.09 0.83
N ASP A 173 -13.44 14.48 1.74
CA ASP A 173 -14.75 13.86 1.93
C ASP A 173 -15.86 14.90 1.76
N SER A 174 -17.06 14.41 1.47
CA SER A 174 -18.25 15.25 1.29
C SER A 174 -18.84 15.80 2.59
N ALA A 175 -18.28 15.44 3.76
CA ALA A 175 -18.69 16.03 5.04
C ALA A 175 -18.03 17.40 5.25
N HIS A 176 -16.84 17.60 4.66
CA HIS A 176 -16.06 18.83 4.79
C HIS A 176 -15.85 19.59 3.47
N TYR A 177 -16.04 18.93 2.32
CA TYR A 177 -15.83 19.49 0.98
C TYR A 177 -16.99 19.16 0.03
N GLU A 178 -16.96 19.70 -1.19
CA GLU A 178 -18.03 19.50 -2.19
C GLU A 178 -18.23 18.02 -2.58
N LYS A 179 -17.16 17.22 -2.60
CA LYS A 179 -17.19 15.81 -3.03
C LYS A 179 -16.08 14.98 -2.42
N ASN A 180 -16.30 13.68 -2.41
CA ASN A 180 -15.30 12.69 -2.06
C ASN A 180 -14.21 12.63 -3.14
N ARG A 181 -12.95 12.54 -2.72
CA ARG A 181 -11.81 12.36 -3.60
C ARG A 181 -10.82 11.40 -2.97
N ILE A 182 -10.50 10.33 -3.67
CA ILE A 182 -9.43 9.40 -3.28
C ILE A 182 -8.37 9.44 -4.37
N LEU A 183 -7.12 9.55 -3.94
CA LEU A 183 -5.96 9.58 -4.83
C LEU A 183 -5.27 8.23 -4.84
N PHE A 184 -4.79 7.83 -6.02
CA PHE A 184 -3.97 6.64 -6.20
C PHE A 184 -2.71 6.99 -6.99
N SER A 185 -1.56 6.41 -6.62
CA SER A 185 -0.35 6.49 -7.44
C SER A 185 0.32 5.15 -7.64
N ASN A 186 0.72 4.91 -8.88
CA ASN A 186 1.59 3.80 -9.26
C ASN A 186 2.30 4.07 -10.59
N PRO A 187 3.35 3.30 -10.92
CA PRO A 187 3.82 3.20 -12.30
C PRO A 187 2.71 2.58 -13.16
N ALA A 188 2.07 3.38 -14.02
CA ALA A 188 0.93 2.95 -14.81
C ALA A 188 1.38 2.40 -16.17
N ASN A 189 2.24 1.39 -16.15
CA ASN A 189 2.70 0.69 -17.35
C ASN A 189 2.05 -0.69 -17.47
N GLY A 190 1.42 -0.94 -18.62
CA GLY A 190 0.83 -2.24 -18.94
C GLY A 190 1.85 -3.31 -19.35
N GLU A 191 3.15 -2.99 -19.42
CA GLU A 191 4.21 -3.96 -19.62
C GLU A 191 4.73 -4.46 -18.26
N LYS A 192 4.62 -5.78 -18.04
CA LYS A 192 5.08 -6.42 -16.80
C LYS A 192 6.57 -6.13 -16.55
N HIS A 193 6.90 -5.78 -15.30
CA HIS A 193 8.25 -5.42 -14.83
C HIS A 193 8.84 -4.12 -15.40
N LYS A 194 8.10 -3.38 -16.25
CA LYS A 194 8.54 -2.09 -16.77
C LYS A 194 8.09 -0.94 -15.87
N ARG A 195 8.89 -0.67 -14.83
CA ARG A 195 8.62 0.37 -13.83
C ARG A 195 8.97 1.76 -14.35
N GLU A 196 7.98 2.39 -15.00
CA GLU A 196 8.02 3.75 -15.55
C GLU A 196 6.60 4.34 -15.58
N LYS A 197 6.47 5.61 -15.97
CA LYS A 197 5.17 6.31 -16.09
C LYS A 197 4.41 6.40 -14.77
N LEU A 198 5.07 6.85 -13.70
CA LEU A 198 4.39 7.16 -12.43
C LEU A 198 3.25 8.14 -12.69
N THR A 199 2.04 7.71 -12.33
CA THR A 199 0.78 8.38 -12.64
C THR A 199 -0.02 8.53 -11.36
N VAL A 200 -0.70 9.67 -11.21
CA VAL A 200 -1.63 9.94 -10.10
C VAL A 200 -3.05 9.98 -10.65
N ARG A 201 -3.98 9.32 -9.97
CA ARG A 201 -5.38 9.20 -10.39
C ARG A 201 -6.32 9.71 -9.30
N ILE A 202 -7.52 10.12 -9.70
CA ILE A 202 -8.61 10.49 -8.77
C ILE A 202 -9.80 9.56 -9.00
N SER A 203 -10.35 9.05 -7.90
CA SER A 203 -11.70 8.51 -7.83
C SER A 203 -12.61 9.49 -7.09
N TYR A 204 -13.79 9.74 -7.67
CA TYR A 204 -14.85 10.57 -7.08
C TYR A 204 -15.98 9.75 -6.46
N ASP A 205 -15.99 8.45 -6.71
CA ASP A 205 -17.04 7.50 -6.40
C ASP A 205 -16.52 6.38 -5.49
N GLU A 206 -15.63 6.74 -4.56
CA GLU A 206 -15.17 5.82 -3.51
C GLU A 206 -14.47 4.57 -4.08
N CYS A 207 -13.44 4.77 -4.90
CA CYS A 207 -12.61 3.73 -5.54
C CYS A 207 -13.31 2.86 -6.59
N GLN A 208 -14.54 3.17 -6.99
CA GLN A 208 -15.27 2.38 -8.00
C GLN A 208 -14.75 2.67 -9.42
N THR A 209 -14.46 3.94 -9.72
CA THR A 209 -13.86 4.35 -10.99
C THR A 209 -12.76 5.40 -10.80
N TRP A 210 -11.85 5.47 -11.78
CA TRP A 210 -10.69 6.37 -11.79
C TRP A 210 -10.75 7.29 -13.00
N THR A 211 -11.52 8.38 -12.90
CA THR A 211 -11.88 9.24 -14.05
C THR A 211 -10.80 10.26 -14.40
N VAL A 212 -9.90 10.59 -13.47
CA VAL A 212 -8.76 11.49 -13.71
C VAL A 212 -7.47 10.67 -13.66
N SER A 213 -6.56 10.94 -14.59
CA SER A 213 -5.27 10.28 -14.68
C SER A 213 -4.20 11.25 -15.19
N LYS A 214 -3.23 11.58 -14.35
CA LYS A 214 -2.17 12.55 -14.65
C LYS A 214 -0.79 11.92 -14.50
N LEU A 215 -0.01 11.98 -15.57
CA LEU A 215 1.38 11.55 -15.56
C LEU A 215 2.21 12.51 -14.68
N LEU A 216 2.88 11.96 -13.67
CA LEU A 216 3.78 12.70 -12.79
C LEU A 216 5.24 12.57 -13.24
N ASN A 217 5.66 11.40 -13.75
CA ASN A 217 7.00 11.17 -14.26
C ASN A 217 6.99 10.10 -15.37
N GLU A 218 7.39 10.49 -16.58
CA GLU A 218 7.45 9.60 -17.75
C GLU A 218 8.46 8.45 -17.58
N GLY A 219 9.67 8.75 -17.07
CA GLY A 219 10.80 7.82 -17.05
C GLY A 219 10.76 6.75 -15.94
N PRO A 220 11.89 6.06 -15.71
CA PRO A 220 12.02 5.05 -14.66
C PRO A 220 11.53 5.56 -13.32
N SER A 221 10.53 4.87 -12.78
CA SER A 221 9.90 5.20 -11.50
C SER A 221 9.21 3.98 -10.91
N ALA A 222 9.27 3.84 -9.59
CA ALA A 222 8.81 2.66 -8.88
C ALA A 222 7.95 3.04 -7.68
N TYR A 223 8.41 2.80 -6.45
CA TYR A 223 7.56 2.93 -5.27
C TYR A 223 7.19 4.40 -5.07
N SER A 224 5.99 4.63 -4.55
CA SER A 224 5.46 5.97 -4.29
C SER A 224 4.59 5.97 -3.04
N ASP A 225 4.53 7.11 -2.35
CA ASP A 225 3.65 7.33 -1.22
C ASP A 225 3.06 8.74 -1.31
N ILE A 226 1.73 8.85 -1.21
CA ILE A 226 0.99 10.12 -1.29
C ILE A 226 0.49 10.52 0.08
N THR A 227 0.66 11.80 0.41
CA THR A 227 0.06 12.44 1.59
C THR A 227 -0.47 13.82 1.24
N ILE A 228 -1.34 14.36 2.10
CA ILE A 228 -1.98 15.66 1.93
C ILE A 228 -1.48 16.60 3.02
N ALA A 229 -0.88 17.71 2.61
CA ALA A 229 -0.43 18.74 3.53
C ALA A 229 -1.62 19.55 4.09
N PRO A 230 -1.47 20.26 5.23
CA PRO A 230 -2.55 21.06 5.82
C PRO A 230 -3.12 22.16 4.91
N ASP A 231 -2.31 22.67 3.97
CA ASP A 231 -2.72 23.66 2.96
C ASP A 231 -3.37 23.01 1.72
N MET A 232 -3.70 21.72 1.81
CA MET A 232 -4.25 20.89 0.74
C MET A 232 -3.32 20.67 -0.45
N THR A 233 -2.02 20.94 -0.30
CA THR A 233 -1.01 20.49 -1.26
C THR A 233 -0.94 18.96 -1.27
N ILE A 234 -1.00 18.37 -2.45
CA ILE A 234 -0.76 16.94 -2.65
C ILE A 234 0.75 16.73 -2.74
N CYS A 235 1.27 15.87 -1.86
CA CYS A 235 2.68 15.52 -1.77
C CYS A 235 2.84 14.06 -2.18
N CYS A 236 3.69 13.77 -3.17
CA CYS A 236 4.02 12.41 -3.60
C CYS A 236 5.53 12.18 -3.51
N LEU A 237 5.96 11.33 -2.59
CA LEU A 237 7.35 10.88 -2.45
C LEU A 237 7.53 9.60 -3.27
N TYR A 238 8.51 9.55 -4.18
CA TYR A 238 8.67 8.40 -5.05
C TYR A 238 10.11 8.14 -5.49
N GLU A 239 10.37 6.89 -5.87
CA GLU A 239 11.62 6.45 -6.51
C GLU A 239 11.64 6.83 -7.99
N ARG A 240 12.74 7.42 -8.46
CA ARG A 240 12.95 7.68 -9.90
C ARG A 240 14.42 7.74 -10.28
N GLY A 241 14.67 7.72 -11.58
CA GLY A 241 15.99 8.03 -12.13
C GLY A 241 15.97 8.29 -13.63
N LYS A 242 17.16 8.37 -14.23
CA LYS A 242 17.33 8.46 -15.69
C LYS A 242 17.43 7.09 -16.33
N LYS A 243 18.17 6.16 -15.72
CA LYS A 243 18.39 4.80 -16.24
C LYS A 243 17.71 3.75 -15.39
N PHE A 244 17.75 3.88 -14.07
CA PHE A 244 17.11 2.98 -13.11
C PHE A 244 16.17 3.75 -12.19
N TYR A 245 15.07 3.13 -11.76
CA TYR A 245 14.12 3.78 -10.83
C TYR A 245 14.72 4.01 -9.44
N SER A 246 15.73 3.24 -9.03
CA SER A 246 16.34 3.29 -7.70
C SER A 246 17.51 4.28 -7.56
N GLU A 247 17.60 5.29 -8.44
CA GLU A 247 18.70 6.27 -8.42
C GLU A 247 18.50 7.36 -7.36
N LYS A 248 17.25 7.81 -7.13
CA LYS A 248 16.94 8.83 -6.13
C LYS A 248 15.48 8.77 -5.66
N LEU A 249 15.25 9.36 -4.49
CA LEU A 249 13.93 9.73 -4.01
C LEU A 249 13.59 11.15 -4.47
N THR A 250 12.32 11.41 -4.78
CA THR A 250 11.83 12.72 -5.20
C THR A 250 10.49 13.02 -4.54
N LEU A 251 10.35 14.20 -3.95
CA LEU A 251 9.08 14.71 -3.45
C LEU A 251 8.50 15.68 -4.49
N ALA A 252 7.40 15.28 -5.14
CA ALA A 252 6.59 16.18 -5.95
C ALA A 252 5.51 16.82 -5.10
N ARG A 253 5.23 18.11 -5.38
CA ARG A 253 4.18 18.90 -4.74
C ARG A 253 3.33 19.55 -5.82
N PHE A 254 2.02 19.34 -5.77
CA PHE A 254 1.07 19.88 -6.73
C PHE A 254 -0.31 20.02 -6.08
N ASN A 255 -1.25 20.66 -6.77
CA ASN A 255 -2.61 20.88 -6.27
C ASN A 255 -3.66 20.17 -7.14
N LEU A 256 -4.92 20.19 -6.70
CA LEU A 256 -6.04 19.57 -7.40
C LEU A 256 -6.25 20.13 -8.82
N GLN A 257 -6.03 21.42 -9.01
CA GLN A 257 -6.17 22.06 -10.33
C GLN A 257 -5.15 21.52 -11.32
N TRP A 258 -3.89 21.38 -10.93
CA TRP A 258 -2.87 20.75 -11.78
C TRP A 258 -3.19 19.28 -12.06
N LEU A 259 -3.63 18.54 -11.05
CA LEU A 259 -3.94 17.11 -11.16
C LEU A 259 -5.11 16.85 -12.11
N SER A 260 -6.09 17.75 -12.15
CA SER A 260 -7.33 17.63 -12.94
C SER A 260 -7.33 18.45 -14.24
N ASP A 261 -6.20 19.06 -14.62
CA ASP A 261 -6.14 20.00 -15.76
C ASP A 261 -7.16 21.14 -15.68
N GLY A 262 -7.44 21.61 -14.47
CA GLY A 262 -8.37 22.69 -14.16
C GLY A 262 -9.83 22.28 -14.10
N ALA A 263 -10.15 21.00 -14.34
CA ALA A 263 -11.53 20.50 -14.26
C ALA A 263 -12.07 20.45 -12.81
N ASP A 264 -11.18 20.47 -11.82
CA ASP A 264 -11.54 20.39 -10.41
C ASP A 264 -10.72 21.34 -9.54
N LYS A 265 -11.32 21.80 -8.46
CA LYS A 265 -10.73 22.72 -7.47
C LYS A 265 -11.37 22.52 -6.09
N LEU A 266 -10.66 23.00 -5.07
CA LEU A 266 -11.17 23.08 -3.71
C LEU A 266 -11.97 24.35 -3.49
#